data_AF-M5P3E3-F1
#
_entry.id   AF-M5P3E3-F1
#
_cell.length_a   1.000
_cell.length_b   1.000
_cell.length_c   1.000
_cell.angle_alpha   90.00
_cell.angle_beta   90.00
_cell.angle_gamma   90.00
#
_symmetry.space_group_name_H-M   'P 1'
#
loop_
_entity.id
_entity.type
_entity.pdbx_description
1 polymer ?
#
loop_
_entity_poly.entity_id
_entity_poly.type
_entity_poly.pdbx_seq_one_letter_code
_entity_poly.pdbx_strand_id
1 'polypeptide(L)' 'MNIIMNDLIELMDPRYIEVWGKFTPRGGISIDPYTNYGRPGTKYEKMAEYRLMNHDLYPETVDNR' A
#
# COMPACT_ATOMS: atom_id res chain seq x y z
N MET A 1 3.46 5.34 -6.23
CA MET A 1 2.65 5.20 -5.00
C MET A 1 3.23 5.96 -3.82
N ASN A 2 4.52 5.82 -3.49
CA ASN A 2 5.12 6.52 -2.34
C ASN A 2 4.97 8.05 -2.38
N ILE A 3 5.10 8.71 -3.54
CA ILE A 3 4.90 10.18 -3.64
C ILE A 3 3.49 10.56 -3.18
N ILE A 4 2.45 9.88 -3.70
CA ILE A 4 1.05 10.08 -3.29
C ILE A 4 0.91 9.89 -1.77
N MET A 5 1.50 8.83 -1.22
CA MET A 5 1.43 8.58 0.22
C MET A 5 2.12 9.70 1.02
N ASN A 6 3.29 10.16 0.59
CA ASN A 6 4.06 11.19 1.28
C ASN A 6 3.31 12.53 1.31
N ASP A 7 2.76 12.96 0.17
CA ASP A 7 2.00 14.22 0.08
C ASP A 7 0.75 14.16 0.98
N LEU A 8 0.10 13.00 1.08
CA LEU A 8 -1.03 12.77 1.97
C LEU A 8 -0.63 12.71 3.45
N ILE A 9 0.54 12.15 3.77
CA ILE A 9 1.09 12.15 5.13
C ILE A 9 1.37 13.59 5.57
N GLU A 10 2.00 14.39 4.72
CA GLU A 10 2.34 15.79 5.02
C GLU A 10 1.07 16.63 5.23
N LEU A 11 0.06 16.46 4.38
CA LEU A 11 -1.18 17.23 4.45
C LEU A 11 -2.01 16.92 5.71
N MET A 12 -2.05 15.65 6.13
CA MET A 12 -3.04 15.18 7.11
C MET A 12 -2.44 14.78 8.46
N ASP A 13 -1.13 14.56 8.56
CA ASP A 13 -0.48 13.88 9.69
C ASP A 13 -1.30 12.67 10.19
N PRO A 14 -1.59 11.67 9.33
CA PRO A 14 -2.53 10.62 9.66
C PRO A 14 -1.98 9.72 10.77
N ARG A 15 -2.89 9.07 11.50
CA ARG A 15 -2.52 8.00 12.44
C ARG A 15 -2.00 6.77 11.69
N TYR A 16 -2.69 6.41 10.62
CA TYR A 16 -2.39 5.30 9.71
C TYR A 16 -2.89 5.65 8.30
N ILE A 17 -2.18 5.21 7.27
CA ILE A 17 -2.60 5.31 5.87
C ILE A 17 -2.00 4.17 5.05
N GLU A 18 -2.68 3.75 3.99
CA GLU A 18 -2.14 2.83 2.98
C GLU A 18 -2.56 3.27 1.57
N VAL A 19 -1.70 2.96 0.61
CA VAL A 19 -1.91 3.27 -0.80
C VAL A 19 -1.57 2.02 -1.60
N TRP A 20 -2.59 1.45 -2.25
CA TRP A 20 -2.47 0.27 -3.12
C TRP A 20 -2.83 0.67 -4.55
N GLY A 21 -1.86 0.60 -5.46
CA GLY A 21 -2.08 0.78 -6.88
C GLY A 21 -2.25 -0.58 -7.56
N LYS A 22 -3.18 -0.65 -8.52
CA LYS A 22 -3.31 -1.79 -9.44
C LYS A 22 -3.20 -1.29 -10.87
N PHE A 23 -2.16 -1.68 -11.59
CA PHE A 23 -1.88 -1.11 -12.91
C PHE A 23 -2.24 -2.08 -14.03
N THR A 24 -2.80 -1.53 -15.13
CA THR A 24 -3.05 -2.31 -16.34
C THR A 24 -1.74 -2.84 -16.95
N PRO A 25 -1.77 -4.03 -17.56
CA PRO A 25 -0.55 -4.69 -18.02
C PRO A 25 0.18 -3.90 -19.11
N ARG A 26 1.50 -4.03 -19.12
CA ARG A 26 2.39 -3.64 -20.24
C ARG A 26 3.32 -4.81 -20.52
N GLY A 27 3.36 -5.28 -21.77
CA GLY A 27 4.10 -6.50 -22.12
C GLY A 27 3.57 -7.75 -21.41
N GLY A 28 2.28 -7.80 -21.09
CA GLY A 28 1.64 -8.95 -20.42
C GLY A 28 1.81 -8.99 -18.89
N ILE A 29 2.50 -8.00 -18.30
CA ILE A 29 2.75 -7.92 -16.85
C ILE A 29 2.05 -6.68 -16.28
N SER A 30 1.21 -6.88 -15.25
CA SER A 30 0.71 -5.82 -14.37
C SER A 30 1.64 -5.63 -13.17
N ILE A 31 1.63 -4.43 -12.58
CA ILE A 31 2.45 -4.09 -11.41
C ILE A 31 1.50 -3.50 -10.38
N ASP A 32 1.38 -4.15 -9.22
CA ASP A 32 0.43 -3.74 -8.18
C ASP A 32 1.17 -3.29 -6.91
N PRO A 33 1.76 -2.07 -6.91
CA PRO A 33 2.54 -1.58 -5.78
C PRO A 33 1.64 -1.24 -4.57
N TYR A 34 2.03 -1.75 -3.40
CA TYR A 34 1.45 -1.40 -2.10
C TYR A 34 2.46 -0.68 -1.22
N THR A 35 2.00 0.34 -0.50
CA THR A 35 2.78 1.02 0.54
C THR A 35 1.85 1.44 1.67
N ASN A 36 2.35 1.45 2.90
CA ASN A 36 1.59 1.90 4.05
C ASN A 36 2.48 2.67 5.03
N TYR A 37 1.83 3.38 5.95
CA TYR A 37 2.47 4.16 7.00
C TYR A 37 1.64 4.07 8.27
N GLY A 38 2.34 3.97 9.40
CA GLY A 38 1.78 4.11 10.73
C GLY A 38 2.60 5.10 11.52
N ARG A 39 1.94 5.94 12.32
CA ARG A 39 2.62 6.97 13.09
C ARG A 39 3.68 6.34 14.02
N PRO A 40 4.97 6.76 13.96
CA PRO A 40 6.06 6.16 14.72
C PRO A 40 5.83 6.14 16.24
N GLY A 41 6.25 5.06 16.90
CA GLY A 41 6.15 4.89 18.35
C GLY A 41 4.72 4.67 18.87
N THR A 42 3.75 4.48 17.97
CA THR A 42 2.34 4.26 18.34
C THR A 42 1.88 2.86 17.97
N LYS A 43 0.66 2.49 18.39
CA LYS A 43 0.01 1.25 17.92
C LYS A 43 -0.19 1.18 16.40
N TYR A 44 -0.16 2.32 15.71
CA TYR A 44 -0.39 2.37 14.26
C TYR A 44 0.83 1.95 13.46
N GLU A 45 2.05 2.12 13.99
CA GLU A 45 3.28 1.55 13.41
C GLU A 45 3.19 0.02 13.36
N LYS A 46 2.84 -0.62 14.49
CA LYS A 46 2.58 -2.07 14.56
C LYS A 46 1.45 -2.52 13.62
N MET A 47 0.45 -1.67 13.42
CA MET A 47 -0.62 -1.94 12.45
C MET A 47 -0.09 -1.92 11.02
N ALA A 48 0.78 -0.97 10.66
CA ALA A 48 1.43 -0.92 9.35
C ALA A 48 2.32 -2.13 9.11
N GLU A 49 3.14 -2.53 10.10
CA GLU A 49 3.93 -3.77 10.06
C GLU A 49 3.04 -5.00 9.87
N TYR A 50 2.00 -5.15 10.69
CA TYR A 50 1.09 -6.29 10.62
C TYR A 50 0.41 -6.38 9.26
N ARG A 51 -0.10 -5.26 8.74
CA ARG A 51 -0.78 -5.23 7.44
C ARG A 51 0.18 -5.50 6.29
N LEU A 52 1.42 -5.03 6.38
CA LEU A 52 2.46 -5.33 5.39
C LEU A 52 2.83 -6.82 5.40
N MET A 53 3.02 -7.42 6.58
CA MET A 53 3.34 -8.84 6.73
C MET A 53 2.25 -9.77 6.19
N ASN A 54 0.99 -9.33 6.28
CA ASN A 54 -0.17 -10.10 5.82
C ASN A 54 -0.73 -9.55 4.50
N HIS A 55 0.00 -8.66 3.81
CA HIS A 55 -0.47 -8.07 2.57
C HIS A 55 -0.51 -9.14 1.48
N ASP A 56 -1.66 -9.23 0.80
CA ASP A 56 -1.86 -10.06 -0.38
C ASP A 56 -1.49 -11.55 -0.20
N LEU A 57 -1.74 -12.11 0.99
CA LEU A 57 -1.54 -13.55 1.26
C LEU A 57 -2.37 -14.46 0.34
N TYR A 58 -3.47 -13.94 -0.19
CA TYR A 58 -4.36 -14.61 -1.11
C TYR A 58 -4.59 -13.69 -2.32
N PRO A 59 -3.66 -13.68 -3.29
CA PRO A 59 -3.77 -12.80 -4.44
C PRO A 59 -5.00 -13.15 -5.29
N GLU A 60 -5.55 -12.13 -5.96
CA GLU A 60 -6.67 -12.30 -6.88
C GLU A 60 -6.23 -12.93 -8.21
N THR A 61 -7.17 -13.58 -8.91
CA THR A 61 -6.92 -14.06 -10.27
C THR A 61 -6.83 -12.87 -11.22
N VAL A 62 -5.71 -12.76 -11.94
CA VAL A 62 -5.51 -11.78 -13.03
C VAL A 62 -5.27 -12.53 -14.33
N ASP A 63 -6.19 -12.42 -15.28
CA ASP A 63 -6.14 -13.10 -16.58
C ASP A 63 -5.87 -12.15 -17.77
N ASN A 64 -5.68 -10.85 -17.47
CA ASN A 64 -5.52 -9.77 -18.45
C ASN A 64 -6.69 -9.66 -19.46
N ARG A 65 -7.92 -9.98 -19.05
CA ARG A 65 -9.13 -9.86 -19.89
C ARG A 65 -10.27 -9.08 -19.26
#